data_AF-A0A6G0UDZ0-F1
#
_entry.id   AF-A0A6G0UDZ0-F1
#
_cell.length_a   1.000
_cell.length_b   1.000
_cell.length_c   1.000
_cell.angle_alpha   90.00
_cell.angle_beta   90.00
_cell.angle_gamma   90.00
#
_symmetry.space_group_name_H-M   'P 1'
#
loop_
_entity.id
_entity.type
_entity.pdbx_description
1 polymer ?
#
loop_
_entity_poly.entity_id
_entity_poly.type
_entity_poly.pdbx_seq_one_letter_code
_entity_poly.pdbx_strand_id
1 'polypeptide(L)'
;MVSTTRQTTSSPEHCACKNTIGLTALLRSNNEGIRDHFYTTDVQEQLNVVKNGYAIEGQMGFIGTSESCWCPGILSLYRMWSASAHDHFYTTNYDEMLNALKDYKLEGTMGYCMPEPGYDLVPLHRFWSPSRHDHFYTISEDEKNQVQQKGDYNYEGIQCYVWQSNSIKGCYYIIDGVRSEKINVSKIRVRSQSPSDVNESIYHLRCAENVHYACKLTDESV
;
A
#
# COMPACT_ATOMS: atom_id res chain seq x y z
N MET A 1 2.30 61.47 -13.85
CA MET A 1 1.80 60.19 -14.39
C MET A 1 2.46 59.07 -13.60
N VAL A 2 1.76 58.48 -12.63
CA VAL A 2 2.28 57.35 -11.86
C VAL A 2 1.73 56.09 -12.52
N SER A 3 2.60 55.33 -13.17
CA SER A 3 2.27 54.06 -13.80
C SER A 3 2.15 53.01 -12.71
N THR A 4 0.93 52.55 -12.44
CA THR A 4 0.67 51.46 -11.49
C THR A 4 0.78 50.14 -12.25
N THR A 5 1.92 49.46 -12.10
CA THR A 5 2.12 48.11 -12.62
C THR A 5 1.23 47.15 -11.82
N ARG A 6 0.28 46.49 -12.48
CA ARG A 6 -0.47 45.37 -11.87
C ARG A 6 0.51 44.24 -11.62
N GLN A 7 0.85 43.98 -10.36
CA GLN A 7 1.41 42.69 -9.97
C GLN A 7 0.33 41.64 -10.19
N THR A 8 0.53 40.81 -11.22
CA THR A 8 -0.17 39.53 -11.34
C THR A 8 0.31 38.68 -10.18
N THR A 9 -0.56 38.44 -9.21
CA THR A 9 -0.33 37.40 -8.20
C THR A 9 -0.27 36.08 -8.94
N SER A 10 0.92 35.48 -9.03
CA SER A 10 1.06 34.09 -9.41
C SER A 10 0.21 33.27 -8.44
N SER A 11 -0.63 32.37 -8.97
CA SER A 11 -1.31 31.37 -8.14
C SER A 11 -0.28 30.66 -7.28
N PRO A 12 -0.62 30.25 -6.04
CA PRO A 12 0.27 29.37 -5.26
C PRO A 12 0.67 28.23 -6.17
N GLU A 13 1.97 27.95 -6.27
CA GLU A 13 2.46 26.78 -6.97
C GLU A 13 1.72 25.57 -6.39
N HIS A 14 0.80 25.00 -7.17
CA HIS A 14 0.19 23.73 -6.84
C HIS A 14 1.35 22.79 -6.49
N CYS A 15 1.35 22.20 -5.29
CA CYS A 15 2.23 21.08 -5.02
C CYS A 15 2.14 20.15 -6.23
N ALA A 16 3.27 19.94 -6.92
CA ALA A 16 3.36 19.16 -8.15
C ALA A 16 3.13 17.68 -7.80
N CYS A 17 1.90 17.35 -7.40
CA CYS A 17 1.52 15.99 -7.12
C CYS A 17 1.42 15.25 -8.44
N LYS A 18 2.15 14.15 -8.54
CA LYS A 18 2.12 13.28 -9.71
C LYS A 18 0.69 12.76 -9.90
N ASN A 19 0.14 13.03 -11.08
CA ASN A 19 -1.17 12.58 -11.52
C ASN A 19 -1.23 11.08 -11.86
N THR A 20 -0.13 10.37 -11.66
CA THR A 20 0.05 8.95 -11.89
C THR A 20 0.95 8.40 -10.78
N ILE A 21 0.68 7.18 -10.36
CA ILE A 21 1.61 6.38 -9.55
C ILE A 21 2.54 5.62 -10.50
N GLY A 22 3.75 5.24 -10.11
CA GLY A 22 4.48 4.20 -10.84
C GLY A 22 4.10 2.84 -10.26
N LEU A 23 4.00 1.80 -11.06
CA LEU A 23 3.80 0.43 -10.55
C LEU A 23 5.06 -0.40 -10.78
N THR A 24 5.39 -1.21 -9.79
CA THR A 24 6.43 -2.23 -9.89
C THR A 24 5.88 -3.56 -9.40
N ALA A 25 6.38 -4.66 -9.98
CA ALA A 25 5.95 -6.00 -9.64
C ALA A 25 6.41 -6.34 -8.21
N LEU A 26 5.52 -6.94 -7.40
CA LEU A 26 5.91 -7.59 -6.15
C LEU A 26 6.23 -9.06 -6.48
N LEU A 27 7.49 -9.43 -6.36
CA LEU A 27 8.02 -10.73 -6.77
C LEU A 27 8.21 -11.60 -5.54
N ARG A 28 7.82 -12.87 -5.60
CA ARG A 28 8.00 -13.88 -4.54
C ARG A 28 8.99 -14.95 -4.96
N SER A 29 9.85 -15.35 -4.02
CA SER A 29 10.74 -16.51 -4.11
C SER A 29 10.72 -17.27 -2.78
N ASN A 30 11.07 -18.54 -2.79
CA ASN A 30 11.03 -19.39 -1.60
C ASN A 30 12.26 -20.29 -1.52
N ASN A 31 12.78 -20.47 -0.32
CA ASN A 31 13.79 -21.46 -0.01
C ASN A 31 13.30 -22.40 1.08
N GLU A 32 12.70 -23.51 0.68
CA GLU A 32 12.20 -24.54 1.60
C GLU A 32 13.28 -25.17 2.50
N GLY A 33 14.55 -25.13 2.07
CA GLY A 33 15.67 -25.64 2.85
C GLY A 33 15.90 -24.86 4.15
N ILE A 34 15.67 -23.55 4.11
CA ILE A 34 15.75 -22.65 5.27
C ILE A 34 14.38 -22.12 5.73
N ARG A 35 13.31 -22.52 5.03
CA ARG A 35 11.91 -22.19 5.31
C ARG A 35 11.59 -20.70 5.23
N ASP A 36 12.18 -19.97 4.30
CA ASP A 36 11.99 -18.52 4.15
C ASP A 36 11.33 -18.17 2.81
N HIS A 37 10.30 -17.32 2.85
CA HIS A 37 9.75 -16.63 1.68
C HIS A 37 10.31 -15.23 1.56
N PHE A 38 10.85 -14.93 0.38
CA PHE A 38 11.45 -13.65 0.05
C PHE A 38 10.62 -12.87 -0.95
N TYR A 39 10.30 -11.62 -0.61
CA TYR A 39 9.55 -10.71 -1.48
C TYR A 39 10.37 -9.47 -1.82
N THR A 40 10.38 -9.13 -3.11
CA THR A 40 11.13 -7.98 -3.62
C THR A 40 10.42 -7.28 -4.78
N THR A 41 10.71 -6.00 -4.99
CA THR A 41 10.35 -5.26 -6.20
C THR A 41 11.52 -5.12 -7.18
N ASP A 42 12.69 -5.61 -6.82
CA ASP A 42 13.90 -5.59 -7.63
C ASP A 42 14.19 -6.99 -8.21
N VAL A 43 14.09 -7.10 -9.54
CA VAL A 43 14.42 -8.33 -10.27
C VAL A 43 15.87 -8.74 -10.02
N GLN A 44 16.80 -7.80 -9.88
CA GLN A 44 18.20 -8.12 -9.63
C GLN A 44 18.41 -8.69 -8.23
N GLU A 45 17.67 -8.20 -7.22
CA GLU A 45 17.65 -8.77 -5.88
C GLU A 45 17.06 -10.19 -5.91
N GLN A 46 15.97 -10.41 -6.66
CA GLN A 46 15.40 -11.74 -6.86
C GLN A 46 16.44 -12.71 -7.46
N LEU A 47 17.14 -12.30 -8.51
CA LEU A 47 18.17 -13.11 -9.14
C LEU A 47 19.37 -13.38 -8.22
N ASN A 48 19.62 -12.52 -7.23
CA ASN A 48 20.67 -12.74 -6.25
C ASN A 48 20.27 -13.78 -5.21
N VAL A 49 19.02 -13.76 -4.70
CA VAL A 49 18.56 -14.81 -3.77
C VAL A 49 18.42 -16.17 -4.47
N VAL A 50 18.12 -16.19 -5.77
CA VAL A 50 18.12 -17.44 -6.56
C VAL A 50 19.50 -18.11 -6.58
N LYS A 51 20.59 -17.33 -6.66
CA LYS A 51 21.96 -17.88 -6.55
C LYS A 51 22.23 -18.51 -5.18
N ASN A 52 21.46 -18.12 -4.16
CA ASN A 52 21.54 -18.62 -2.80
C ASN A 52 20.51 -19.73 -2.49
N GLY A 53 19.90 -20.32 -3.52
CA GLY A 53 19.02 -21.49 -3.39
C GLY A 53 17.52 -21.20 -3.32
N TYR A 54 17.08 -19.95 -3.51
CA TYR A 54 15.67 -19.64 -3.63
C TYR A 54 15.13 -20.04 -5.01
N ALA A 55 13.93 -20.61 -5.05
CA ALA A 55 13.15 -20.83 -6.26
C ALA A 55 12.21 -19.64 -6.47
N ILE A 56 12.07 -19.18 -7.72
CA ILE A 56 11.08 -18.16 -8.10
C ILE A 56 9.69 -18.79 -8.07
N GLU A 57 8.76 -18.18 -7.34
CA GLU A 57 7.37 -18.67 -7.23
C GLU A 57 6.37 -17.80 -7.99
N GLY A 58 6.72 -16.54 -8.29
CA GLY A 58 5.98 -15.71 -9.24
C GLY A 58 5.75 -14.28 -8.76
N GLN A 59 4.74 -13.64 -9.35
CA GLN A 59 4.40 -12.24 -9.12
C GLN A 59 3.12 -12.12 -8.27
N MET A 60 3.22 -11.47 -7.12
CA MET A 60 2.14 -11.20 -6.16
C MET A 60 1.43 -9.87 -6.47
N GLY A 61 1.19 -9.59 -7.75
CA GLY A 61 0.63 -8.32 -8.21
C GLY A 61 1.66 -7.19 -8.33
N PHE A 62 1.18 -5.96 -8.31
CA PHE A 62 1.97 -4.74 -8.44
C PHE A 62 1.72 -3.81 -7.25
N ILE A 63 2.78 -3.15 -6.79
CA ILE A 63 2.71 -2.10 -5.76
C ILE A 63 3.21 -0.76 -6.33
N GLY A 64 2.75 0.32 -5.73
CA GLY A 64 3.15 1.68 -6.05
C GLY A 64 4.63 1.92 -5.79
N THR A 65 5.28 2.71 -6.64
CA THR A 65 6.69 3.14 -6.47
C THR A 65 6.82 4.46 -5.71
N SER A 66 5.72 5.16 -5.46
CA SER A 66 5.68 6.41 -4.70
C SER A 66 4.30 6.64 -4.11
N GLU A 67 4.23 7.52 -3.12
CA GLU A 67 2.97 8.12 -2.71
C GLU A 67 2.35 8.90 -3.89
N SER A 68 1.02 9.05 -3.87
CA SER A 68 0.30 9.88 -4.82
C SER A 68 -0.96 10.44 -4.17
N CYS A 69 -1.21 11.74 -4.34
CA CYS A 69 -2.45 12.37 -3.89
C CYS A 69 -3.70 11.86 -4.63
N TRP A 70 -3.53 11.12 -5.74
CA TRP A 70 -4.63 10.45 -6.42
C TRP A 70 -5.02 9.12 -5.74
N CYS A 71 -4.20 8.65 -4.80
CA CYS A 71 -4.37 7.43 -4.03
C CYS A 71 -4.44 7.79 -2.54
N PRO A 72 -5.50 8.50 -2.10
CA PRO A 72 -5.59 8.95 -0.72
C PRO A 72 -5.63 7.74 0.21
N GLY A 73 -4.83 7.81 1.27
CA GLY A 73 -4.69 6.72 2.24
C GLY A 73 -3.74 5.60 1.82
N ILE A 74 -3.02 5.71 0.69
CA ILE A 74 -2.03 4.72 0.30
C ILE A 74 -0.98 4.51 1.42
N LEU A 75 -0.70 3.25 1.74
CA LEU A 75 0.17 2.87 2.85
C LEU A 75 1.56 2.49 2.33
N SER A 76 2.60 2.81 3.10
CA SER A 76 3.93 2.24 2.90
C SER A 76 3.93 0.76 3.26
N LEU A 77 4.52 -0.09 2.43
CA LEU A 77 4.82 -1.48 2.76
C LEU A 77 6.28 -1.58 3.23
N TYR A 78 6.48 -1.67 4.54
CA TYR A 78 7.79 -1.80 5.17
C TYR A 78 8.30 -3.24 5.06
N ARG A 79 9.60 -3.42 4.76
CA ARG A 79 10.29 -4.72 4.85
C ARG A 79 11.21 -4.75 6.06
N MET A 80 11.09 -5.81 6.84
CA MET A 80 11.82 -6.03 8.08
C MET A 80 12.61 -7.34 7.95
N TRP A 81 13.83 -7.37 8.47
CA TRP A 81 14.69 -8.56 8.49
C TRP A 81 15.17 -8.89 9.90
N SER A 82 15.04 -10.15 10.30
CA SER A 82 15.66 -10.67 11.52
C SER A 82 16.70 -11.74 11.20
N ALA A 83 17.97 -11.43 11.49
CA ALA A 83 19.06 -12.37 11.30
C ALA A 83 19.01 -13.56 12.29
N SER A 84 18.36 -13.40 13.45
CA SER A 84 18.21 -14.46 14.45
C SER A 84 17.05 -15.39 14.13
N ALA A 85 15.95 -14.85 13.61
CA ALA A 85 14.81 -15.66 13.16
C ALA A 85 14.99 -16.23 11.75
N HIS A 86 15.91 -15.65 10.96
CA HIS A 86 16.03 -15.89 9.53
C HIS A 86 14.72 -15.61 8.77
N ASP A 87 14.01 -14.56 9.18
CA ASP A 87 12.67 -14.21 8.67
C ASP A 87 12.66 -12.80 8.08
N HIS A 88 12.01 -12.67 6.93
CA HIS A 88 11.52 -11.39 6.42
C HIS A 88 10.03 -11.26 6.70
N PHE A 89 9.62 -10.12 7.24
CA PHE A 89 8.20 -9.80 7.26
C PHE A 89 7.93 -8.39 6.71
N TYR A 90 6.71 -8.24 6.24
CA TYR A 90 6.24 -7.08 5.50
C TYR A 90 4.99 -6.54 6.15
N THR A 91 4.99 -5.25 6.47
CA THR A 91 3.83 -4.63 7.15
C THR A 91 3.54 -3.24 6.64
N THR A 92 2.26 -2.90 6.59
CA THR A 92 1.74 -1.54 6.42
C THR A 92 1.38 -0.88 7.75
N ASN A 93 1.39 -1.63 8.86
CA ASN A 93 1.11 -1.12 10.18
C ASN A 93 2.37 -0.48 10.76
N TYR A 94 2.34 0.84 10.92
CA TYR A 94 3.46 1.61 11.45
C TYR A 94 3.83 1.22 12.89
N ASP A 95 2.84 0.94 13.75
CA ASP A 95 3.09 0.53 15.13
C ASP A 95 3.65 -0.89 15.22
N GLU A 96 3.23 -1.81 14.33
CA GLU A 96 3.81 -3.16 14.21
C GLU A 96 5.29 -3.07 13.80
N MET A 97 5.60 -2.24 12.80
CA MET A 97 6.97 -1.96 12.38
C MET A 97 7.82 -1.43 13.55
N LEU A 98 7.34 -0.41 14.26
CA LEU A 98 8.06 0.15 15.41
C LEU A 98 8.29 -0.88 16.53
N ASN A 99 7.29 -1.71 16.81
CA ASN A 99 7.41 -2.75 17.82
C ASN A 99 8.43 -3.83 17.44
N ALA A 100 8.50 -4.16 16.16
CA ALA A 100 9.43 -5.16 15.64
C ALA A 100 10.89 -4.72 15.63
N LEU A 101 11.19 -3.41 15.71
CA LEU A 101 12.57 -2.89 15.76
C LEU A 101 13.41 -3.40 16.95
N LYS A 102 12.78 -4.07 17.92
CA LYS A 102 13.46 -4.76 19.02
C LYS A 102 14.30 -5.94 18.52
N ASP A 103 13.78 -6.69 17.55
CA ASP A 103 14.34 -7.98 17.09
C ASP A 103 14.58 -8.03 15.56
N TYR A 104 14.06 -7.04 14.84
CA TYR A 104 14.18 -6.86 13.39
C TYR A 104 14.87 -5.55 13.03
N LYS A 105 15.50 -5.54 11.86
CA LYS A 105 16.02 -4.33 11.21
C LYS A 105 15.05 -3.91 10.11
N LEU A 106 14.70 -2.64 10.08
CA LEU A 106 14.01 -2.05 8.95
C LEU A 106 14.97 -1.97 7.76
N GLU A 107 14.60 -2.60 6.66
CA GLU A 107 15.34 -2.54 5.40
C GLU A 107 14.82 -1.44 4.47
N GLY A 108 13.60 -0.96 4.71
CA GLY A 108 13.03 0.22 4.06
C GLY A 108 11.58 0.02 3.62
N THR A 109 11.09 0.98 2.84
CA THR A 109 9.78 0.89 2.17
C THR A 109 9.96 0.22 0.81
N MET A 110 9.36 -0.95 0.63
CA MET A 110 9.42 -1.73 -0.62
C MET A 110 8.57 -1.12 -1.74
N GLY A 111 7.51 -0.41 -1.33
CA GLY A 111 6.56 0.25 -2.21
C GLY A 111 5.30 0.62 -1.44
N TYR A 112 4.22 0.86 -2.17
CA TYR A 112 2.99 1.41 -1.62
C TYR A 112 1.76 0.61 -2.05
N CYS A 113 0.84 0.34 -1.14
CA CYS A 113 -0.38 -0.42 -1.43
C CYS A 113 -1.61 0.21 -0.78
N MET A 114 -2.80 -0.14 -1.26
CA MET A 114 -4.05 0.49 -0.83
C MET A 114 -4.56 -0.15 0.47
N PRO A 115 -5.13 0.64 1.39
CA PRO A 115 -5.69 0.12 2.64
C PRO A 115 -7.03 -0.61 2.42
N GLU A 116 -7.73 -0.28 1.35
CA GLU A 116 -9.11 -0.68 1.07
C GLU A 116 -9.25 -1.29 -0.34
N PRO A 117 -10.27 -2.14 -0.58
CA PRO A 117 -10.52 -2.72 -1.88
C PRO A 117 -10.93 -1.65 -2.90
N GLY A 118 -10.69 -1.92 -4.17
CA GLY A 118 -11.03 -1.00 -5.26
C GLY A 118 -10.89 -1.62 -6.63
N TYR A 119 -10.99 -0.79 -7.67
CA TYR A 119 -10.90 -1.26 -9.04
C TYR A 119 -9.48 -1.79 -9.36
N ASP A 120 -9.39 -2.99 -9.94
CA ASP A 120 -8.13 -3.68 -10.28
C ASP A 120 -7.22 -3.96 -9.08
N LEU A 121 -7.78 -3.98 -7.88
CA LEU A 121 -7.09 -4.31 -6.64
C LEU A 121 -7.50 -5.68 -6.13
N VAL A 122 -6.53 -6.46 -5.67
CA VAL A 122 -6.72 -7.75 -5.02
C VAL A 122 -6.07 -7.74 -3.63
N PRO A 123 -6.62 -8.46 -2.65
CA PRO A 123 -6.02 -8.53 -1.32
C PRO A 123 -4.68 -9.27 -1.34
N LEU A 124 -3.69 -8.75 -0.61
CA LEU A 124 -2.48 -9.45 -0.25
C LEU A 124 -2.68 -10.06 1.13
N HIS A 125 -2.97 -11.35 1.18
CA HIS A 125 -3.19 -12.12 2.40
C HIS A 125 -1.87 -12.36 3.13
N ARG A 126 -1.84 -12.18 4.45
CA ARG A 126 -0.69 -12.47 5.32
C ARG A 126 -0.93 -13.69 6.19
N PHE A 127 0.13 -14.44 6.40
CA PHE A 127 0.17 -15.64 7.21
C PHE A 127 1.45 -15.69 8.04
N TRP A 128 1.37 -16.30 9.22
CA TRP A 128 2.52 -16.55 10.09
C TRP A 128 2.58 -18.03 10.49
N SER A 129 3.76 -18.65 10.38
CA SER A 129 4.01 -19.98 10.92
C SER A 129 4.97 -19.92 12.11
N PRO A 130 4.51 -20.14 13.36
CA PRO A 130 5.39 -20.22 14.52
C PRO A 130 6.39 -21.37 14.44
N SER A 131 6.05 -22.46 13.74
CA SER A 131 6.89 -23.65 13.63
C SER A 131 7.99 -23.52 12.57
N ARG A 132 7.76 -22.69 11.56
CA ARG A 132 8.70 -22.41 10.47
C ARG A 132 9.48 -21.12 10.71
N HIS A 133 8.97 -20.24 11.58
CA HIS A 133 9.43 -18.88 11.79
C HIS A 133 9.46 -18.09 10.47
N ASP A 134 8.32 -18.10 9.77
CA ASP A 134 8.22 -17.55 8.41
C ASP A 134 6.89 -16.86 8.18
N HIS A 135 6.95 -15.70 7.54
CA HIS A 135 5.78 -15.00 7.00
C HIS A 135 5.53 -15.32 5.54
N PHE A 136 4.28 -15.65 5.24
CA PHE A 136 3.83 -15.98 3.90
C PHE A 136 2.77 -15.00 3.41
N TYR A 137 2.88 -14.58 2.15
CA TYR A 137 1.97 -13.62 1.52
C TYR A 137 1.51 -14.10 0.16
N THR A 138 0.22 -13.98 -0.11
CA THR A 138 -0.36 -14.36 -1.40
C THR A 138 -1.55 -13.51 -1.80
N ILE A 139 -1.71 -13.32 -3.11
CA ILE A 139 -2.92 -12.75 -3.71
C ILE A 139 -3.88 -13.82 -4.24
N SER A 140 -3.46 -15.09 -4.21
CA SER A 140 -4.25 -16.21 -4.72
C SER A 140 -5.18 -16.71 -3.62
N GLU A 141 -6.49 -16.57 -3.84
CA GLU A 141 -7.52 -17.10 -2.93
C GLU A 141 -7.41 -18.63 -2.82
N ASP A 142 -7.06 -19.33 -3.89
CA ASP A 142 -6.84 -20.78 -3.87
C ASP A 142 -5.62 -21.17 -3.01
N GLU A 143 -4.52 -20.43 -3.12
CA GLU A 143 -3.31 -20.69 -2.33
C GLU A 143 -3.54 -20.39 -0.85
N LYS A 144 -4.22 -19.27 -0.54
CA LYS A 144 -4.70 -18.94 0.80
C LYS A 144 -5.54 -20.08 1.38
N ASN A 145 -6.52 -20.58 0.63
CA ASN A 145 -7.38 -21.68 1.08
C ASN A 145 -6.59 -22.97 1.32
N GLN A 146 -5.61 -23.29 0.46
CA GLN A 146 -4.74 -24.46 0.63
C GLN A 146 -3.84 -24.34 1.87
N VAL A 147 -3.24 -23.17 2.09
CA VAL A 147 -2.38 -22.90 3.26
C VAL A 147 -3.18 -23.01 4.56
N GLN A 148 -4.40 -22.45 4.59
CA GLN A 148 -5.29 -22.59 5.75
C GLN A 148 -5.70 -24.05 6.01
N GLN A 149 -5.99 -24.82 4.96
CA GLN A 149 -6.36 -26.23 5.10
C GLN A 149 -5.20 -27.10 5.59
N LYS A 150 -3.96 -26.79 5.17
CA LYS A 150 -2.77 -27.50 5.62
C LYS A 150 -2.49 -27.30 7.11
N GLY A 151 -2.81 -26.11 7.63
CA GLY A 151 -2.71 -25.80 9.07
C GLY A 151 -1.30 -25.46 9.55
N ASP A 152 -0.31 -25.38 8.65
CA ASP A 152 1.08 -25.04 9.00
C ASP A 152 1.28 -23.54 9.25
N TYR A 153 0.38 -22.70 8.74
CA TYR A 153 0.39 -21.25 8.89
C TYR A 153 -0.94 -20.75 9.44
N ASN A 154 -0.87 -19.79 10.35
CA ASN A 154 -2.01 -19.05 10.87
C ASN A 154 -2.30 -17.87 9.94
N TYR A 155 -3.57 -17.70 9.57
CA TYR A 155 -4.00 -16.54 8.79
C TYR A 155 -4.04 -15.29 9.68
N GLU A 156 -3.37 -14.22 9.25
CA GLU A 156 -3.27 -12.96 9.99
C GLU A 156 -4.09 -11.82 9.38
N GLY A 157 -4.77 -12.08 8.26
CA GLY A 157 -5.65 -11.11 7.61
C GLY A 157 -5.10 -10.60 6.28
N ILE A 158 -5.67 -9.48 5.84
CA ILE A 158 -5.25 -8.78 4.62
C ILE A 158 -4.20 -7.75 5.04
N GLN A 159 -2.98 -7.85 4.47
CA GLN A 159 -1.92 -6.88 4.73
C GLN A 159 -2.21 -5.53 4.06
N CYS A 160 -2.65 -5.58 2.80
CA CYS A 160 -3.12 -4.45 2.02
C CYS A 160 -3.69 -4.96 0.68
N TYR A 161 -4.08 -4.04 -0.20
CA TYR A 161 -4.57 -4.33 -1.55
C TYR A 161 -3.56 -3.87 -2.61
N VAL A 162 -3.25 -4.77 -3.54
CA VAL A 162 -2.24 -4.59 -4.59
C VAL A 162 -2.88 -4.63 -5.98
N TRP A 163 -2.28 -3.97 -6.97
CA TRP A 163 -2.80 -3.95 -8.33
C TRP A 163 -2.62 -5.29 -9.02
N GLN A 164 -3.68 -5.81 -9.65
CA GLN A 164 -3.62 -7.08 -10.37
C GLN A 164 -2.91 -6.92 -11.73
N SER A 165 -2.96 -5.73 -12.33
CA SER A 165 -2.35 -5.45 -13.63
C SER A 165 -1.42 -4.25 -13.59
N ASN A 166 -0.42 -4.22 -14.49
CA ASN A 166 0.46 -3.06 -14.69
C ASN A 166 -0.21 -1.97 -15.56
N SER A 167 -1.51 -1.75 -15.38
CA SER A 167 -2.29 -0.81 -16.17
C SER A 167 -2.95 0.19 -15.25
N ILE A 168 -2.33 1.35 -15.08
CA ILE A 168 -2.89 2.38 -14.20
C ILE A 168 -4.10 2.99 -14.89
N LYS A 169 -5.29 2.67 -14.37
CA LYS A 169 -6.49 3.47 -14.62
C LYS A 169 -6.78 4.46 -13.50
N GLY A 170 -5.99 4.49 -12.42
CA GLY A 170 -6.11 5.41 -11.26
C GLY A 170 -6.49 4.69 -9.96
N CYS A 171 -6.27 5.32 -8.81
CA CYS A 171 -6.61 4.80 -7.48
C CYS A 171 -8.05 5.18 -7.09
N TYR A 172 -9.00 4.86 -7.97
CA TYR A 172 -10.37 5.31 -7.84
C TYR A 172 -11.22 4.34 -7.01
N TYR A 173 -12.00 4.90 -6.09
CA TYR A 173 -13.00 4.18 -5.32
C TYR A 173 -14.33 4.15 -6.08
N ILE A 174 -15.19 3.18 -5.77
CA ILE A 174 -16.56 3.10 -6.32
C ILE A 174 -17.55 3.61 -5.26
N ILE A 175 -18.31 4.66 -5.59
CA ILE A 175 -19.41 5.17 -4.75
C ILE A 175 -20.71 4.97 -5.54
N ASP A 176 -21.67 4.22 -4.99
CA ASP A 176 -22.96 3.91 -5.64
C ASP A 176 -22.83 3.39 -7.09
N GLY A 177 -21.79 2.58 -7.36
CA GLY A 177 -21.51 2.04 -8.69
C GLY A 177 -20.80 3.00 -9.65
N VAL A 178 -20.37 4.19 -9.19
CA VAL A 178 -19.67 5.20 -9.99
C VAL A 178 -18.21 5.33 -9.54
N ARG A 179 -17.27 5.31 -10.50
CA ARG A 179 -15.85 5.58 -10.23
C ARG A 179 -15.65 7.01 -9.76
N SER A 180 -14.88 7.21 -8.69
CA SER A 180 -14.63 8.55 -8.12
C SER A 180 -14.11 9.57 -9.13
N GLU A 181 -13.36 9.14 -10.15
CA GLU A 181 -12.90 9.97 -11.27
C GLU A 181 -14.02 10.60 -12.12
N LYS A 182 -15.19 9.95 -12.16
CA LYS A 182 -16.36 10.37 -12.95
C LYS A 182 -17.36 11.15 -12.11
N ILE A 183 -17.12 11.24 -10.80
CA ILE A 183 -17.97 11.96 -9.90
C ILE A 183 -17.64 13.45 -10.04
N ASN A 184 -18.58 14.21 -10.60
CA ASN A 184 -18.50 15.67 -10.56
C ASN A 184 -18.92 16.14 -9.17
N VAL A 185 -17.95 16.27 -8.26
CA VAL A 185 -18.16 16.65 -6.86
C VAL A 185 -18.92 17.98 -6.70
N SER A 186 -18.78 18.93 -7.65
CA SER A 186 -19.54 20.19 -7.64
C SER A 186 -21.06 20.02 -7.82
N LYS A 187 -21.51 18.82 -8.20
CA LYS A 187 -22.92 18.48 -8.43
C LYS A 187 -23.49 17.49 -7.41
N ILE A 188 -22.69 17.01 -6.45
CA ILE A 188 -23.18 16.11 -5.39
C ILE A 188 -23.99 16.95 -4.40
N ARG A 189 -25.28 16.63 -4.24
CA ARG A 189 -26.09 17.08 -3.11
C ARG A 189 -26.20 15.94 -2.12
N VAL A 190 -25.59 16.08 -0.95
CA VAL A 190 -25.76 15.14 0.16
C VAL A 190 -27.23 15.12 0.55
N ARG A 191 -27.92 14.00 0.34
CA ARG A 191 -29.26 13.74 0.87
C ARG A 191 -29.10 12.79 2.07
N SER A 192 -28.68 13.29 3.21
CA SER A 192 -28.61 12.45 4.41
C SER A 192 -29.94 12.45 5.16
N GLN A 193 -30.43 11.27 5.55
CA GLN A 193 -31.55 11.12 6.49
C GLN A 193 -31.10 10.97 7.96
N SER A 194 -29.79 10.91 8.25
CA SER A 194 -29.29 10.94 9.62
C SER A 194 -27.87 11.53 9.75
N PRO A 195 -27.48 12.08 10.91
CA PRO A 195 -26.16 12.69 11.15
C PRO A 195 -24.96 11.72 11.09
N SER A 196 -25.16 10.41 11.34
CA SER A 196 -24.09 9.41 11.25
C SER A 196 -23.68 9.13 9.81
N ASP A 197 -24.66 9.08 8.90
CA ASP A 197 -24.44 8.84 7.47
C ASP A 197 -23.67 10.00 6.82
N VAL A 198 -23.85 11.21 7.37
CA VAL A 198 -23.12 12.42 6.93
C VAL A 198 -21.63 12.28 7.23
N ASN A 199 -21.23 11.78 8.40
CA ASN A 199 -19.82 11.69 8.77
C ASN A 199 -19.07 10.66 7.91
N GLU A 200 -19.67 9.50 7.64
CA GLU A 200 -19.05 8.44 6.83
C GLU A 200 -18.90 8.85 5.36
N SER A 201 -19.94 9.50 4.81
CA SER A 201 -19.95 10.06 3.46
C SER A 201 -18.94 11.21 3.29
N ILE A 202 -18.83 12.07 4.31
CA ILE A 202 -17.91 13.20 4.33
C ILE A 202 -16.46 12.75 4.48
N TYR A 203 -16.15 11.67 5.20
CA TYR A 203 -14.79 11.11 5.26
C TYR A 203 -14.33 10.63 3.87
N HIS A 204 -15.18 9.93 3.12
CA HIS A 204 -14.87 9.47 1.77
C HIS A 204 -14.76 10.62 0.75
N LEU A 205 -15.55 11.69 0.90
CA LEU A 205 -15.48 12.88 0.04
C LEU A 205 -14.30 13.80 0.39
N ARG A 206 -13.86 13.89 1.66
CA ARG A 206 -12.67 14.66 2.06
C ARG A 206 -11.36 14.06 1.54
N CYS A 207 -11.32 12.76 1.27
CA CYS A 207 -10.22 12.15 0.53
C CYS A 207 -10.18 12.58 -0.95
N ALA A 208 -11.33 12.97 -1.53
CA ALA A 208 -11.44 13.53 -2.88
C ALA A 208 -11.28 15.08 -2.92
N GLU A 209 -11.61 15.76 -1.82
CA GLU A 209 -11.45 17.20 -1.65
C GLU A 209 -10.23 17.54 -0.79
N ASN A 210 -9.02 17.53 -1.37
CA ASN A 210 -7.86 18.31 -0.89
C ASN A 210 -7.76 18.51 0.65
N VAL A 211 -7.52 17.44 1.43
CA VAL A 211 -6.96 17.59 2.77
C VAL A 211 -5.63 16.86 2.83
N HIS A 212 -4.58 17.65 2.54
CA HIS A 212 -3.30 17.64 3.22
C HIS A 212 -3.30 16.84 4.53
N TYR A 213 -2.77 15.62 4.53
CA TYR A 213 -2.09 15.07 5.68
C TYR A 213 -0.94 14.19 5.16
N ALA A 214 0.27 14.77 5.20
CA ALA A 214 1.58 14.11 5.27
C ALA A 214 2.68 14.86 4.46
N CYS A 215 2.84 16.17 4.68
CA CYS A 215 4.18 16.75 4.62
C CYS A 215 4.49 17.29 6.02
N LYS A 216 5.30 16.53 6.76
CA LYS A 216 5.91 16.83 8.07
C LYS A 216 4.98 17.02 9.28
N LEU A 217 4.95 15.98 10.12
CA LEU A 217 5.17 16.19 11.54
C LEU A 217 6.58 16.77 11.74
N THR A 218 6.70 18.02 12.18
CA THR A 218 7.84 18.49 12.99
C THR A 218 7.36 19.60 13.93
N ASP A 219 7.32 19.24 15.21
CA ASP A 219 7.32 20.04 16.44
C ASP A 219 6.52 21.33 16.52
N GLU A 220 5.40 21.24 17.26
CA GLU A 220 4.96 22.32 18.14
C GLU A 220 5.77 22.24 19.45
N SER A 221 6.62 23.23 19.70
CA SER A 221 6.98 23.63 21.05
C SER A 221 6.78 25.14 21.18
N VAL A 222 5.80 25.48 22.02
CA VAL A 222 5.53 26.73 22.77
C VAL A 222 6.28 27.99 22.35
#